data_AF-A0A225UNY4-F1
#
_entry.id   AF-A0A225UNY4-F1
#
_cell.length_a   1.000
_cell.length_b   1.000
_cell.length_c   1.000
_cell.angle_alpha   90.00
_cell.angle_beta   90.00
_cell.angle_gamma   90.00
#
_symmetry.space_group_name_H-M   'P 1'
#
loop_
_entity.id
_entity.type
_entity.pdbx_description
1 polymer ?
#
loop_
_entity_poly.entity_id
_entity_poly.type
_entity_poly.pdbx_seq_one_letter_code
_entity_poly.pdbx_strand_id
1 'polypeptide(L)'
;MDRSEFPHLTDAQFESVRKLGSIFGMDAFRSLAAATPAEQVERVNAFDMYERGLIEHVRGNLQAPVAEPKPAGPKPLRLKVHPYEGKEGENLAFWVREVELAMDAALISTERLRVAFAPSNLGGRAKIGAYTREATSPGCFTSGLSCVNSFEPLSSR
;
A
#
# COMPACT_ATOMS: atom_id res chain seq x y z
N MET A 1 -6.78 -45.72 20.58
CA MET A 1 -7.96 -46.24 19.87
C MET A 1 -7.56 -47.52 19.18
N ASP A 2 -8.36 -48.56 19.35
CA ASP A 2 -8.11 -49.87 18.74
C ASP A 2 -8.87 -50.00 17.41
N ARG A 3 -8.24 -50.63 16.41
CA ARG A 3 -8.85 -50.87 15.08
C ARG A 3 -10.05 -51.81 15.18
N SER A 4 -10.09 -52.62 16.23
CA SER A 4 -11.15 -53.59 16.53
C SER A 4 -12.54 -52.97 16.73
N GLU A 5 -12.62 -51.68 17.09
CA GLU A 5 -13.90 -50.96 17.26
C GLU A 5 -14.57 -50.61 15.93
N PHE A 6 -13.82 -50.63 14.82
CA PHE A 6 -14.29 -50.22 13.49
C PHE A 6 -13.98 -51.26 12.40
N PRO A 7 -14.30 -52.55 12.57
CA PRO A 7 -13.79 -53.63 11.72
C PRO A 7 -14.29 -53.56 10.27
N HIS A 8 -15.36 -52.81 10.02
CA HIS A 8 -16.02 -52.64 8.72
C HIS A 8 -15.53 -51.40 7.94
N LEU A 9 -14.74 -50.52 8.57
CA LEU A 9 -14.11 -49.40 7.87
C LEU A 9 -12.90 -49.88 7.07
N THR A 10 -12.67 -49.28 5.91
CA THR A 10 -11.40 -49.41 5.18
C THR A 10 -10.26 -48.70 5.92
N ASP A 11 -9.00 -48.97 5.56
CA ASP A 11 -7.86 -48.31 6.20
C ASP A 11 -7.87 -46.79 5.97
N ALA A 12 -8.27 -46.35 4.79
CA ALA A 12 -8.45 -44.93 4.48
C ALA A 12 -9.52 -44.28 5.38
N GLN A 13 -10.68 -44.92 5.53
CA GLN A 13 -11.74 -44.45 6.43
C GLN A 13 -11.30 -44.46 7.89
N PHE A 14 -10.49 -45.43 8.30
CA PHE A 14 -9.96 -45.47 9.66
C PHE A 14 -8.94 -44.37 9.93
N GLU A 15 -8.13 -43.97 8.94
CA GLU A 15 -7.29 -42.77 9.05
C GLU A 15 -8.15 -41.50 9.22
N SER A 16 -9.27 -41.41 8.51
CA SER A 16 -10.22 -40.31 8.68
C SER A 16 -10.86 -40.28 10.07
N VAL A 17 -11.12 -41.45 10.66
CA VAL A 17 -11.51 -41.55 12.07
C VAL A 17 -10.40 -40.98 12.98
N ARG A 18 -9.14 -41.41 12.81
CA ARG A 18 -8.00 -40.90 13.60
C ARG A 18 -7.90 -39.37 13.53
N LYS A 19 -8.02 -38.80 12.33
CA LYS A 19 -8.05 -37.35 12.13
C LYS A 19 -9.22 -36.70 12.85
N LEU A 20 -10.43 -37.24 12.72
CA LEU A 20 -11.63 -36.70 13.33
C LEU A 20 -11.45 -36.55 14.84
N GLY A 21 -11.01 -37.59 15.55
CA GLY A 21 -10.81 -37.44 16.99
C GLY A 21 -9.53 -36.71 17.40
N SER A 22 -8.58 -36.48 16.48
CA SER A 22 -7.50 -35.50 16.73
C SER A 22 -8.03 -34.06 16.76
N ILE A 23 -9.11 -33.77 16.01
CA ILE A 23 -9.71 -32.43 15.91
C ILE A 23 -10.78 -32.23 17.00
N PHE A 24 -11.67 -33.20 17.16
CA PHE A 24 -12.85 -33.10 18.03
C PHE A 24 -12.67 -33.78 19.40
N GLY A 25 -11.56 -34.49 19.61
CA GLY A 25 -11.25 -35.17 20.87
C GLY A 25 -11.94 -36.53 21.06
N MET A 26 -11.75 -37.11 22.25
CA MET A 26 -12.18 -38.47 22.58
C MET A 26 -13.70 -38.68 22.63
N ASP A 27 -14.48 -37.63 22.83
CA ASP A 27 -15.94 -37.77 22.88
C ASP A 27 -16.56 -37.98 21.49
N ALA A 28 -15.95 -37.39 20.45
CA ALA A 28 -16.35 -37.62 19.06
C ALA A 28 -16.13 -39.09 18.65
N PHE A 29 -15.06 -39.68 19.15
CA PHE A 29 -14.79 -41.11 19.00
C PHE A 29 -15.83 -41.99 19.68
N ARG A 30 -16.20 -41.69 20.94
CA ARG A 30 -17.25 -42.43 21.66
C ARG A 30 -18.60 -42.31 20.98
N SER A 31 -18.94 -41.12 20.50
CA SER A 31 -20.17 -40.88 19.74
C SER A 31 -20.19 -41.66 18.42
N LEU A 32 -19.05 -41.75 17.72
CA LEU A 32 -18.93 -42.52 16.49
C LEU A 32 -18.98 -44.03 16.77
N ALA A 33 -18.30 -44.52 17.81
CA ALA A 33 -18.30 -45.93 18.20
C ALA A 33 -19.70 -46.42 18.65
N ALA A 34 -20.51 -45.55 19.26
CA ALA A 34 -21.88 -45.86 19.67
C ALA A 34 -22.88 -45.96 18.48
N ALA A 35 -22.48 -45.51 17.30
CA ALA A 35 -23.31 -45.55 16.11
C ALA A 35 -23.39 -46.93 15.46
N THR A 36 -24.43 -47.15 14.64
CA THR A 36 -24.51 -48.36 13.82
C THR A 36 -23.40 -48.38 12.76
N PRO A 37 -22.96 -49.56 12.28
CA PRO A 37 -21.91 -49.66 11.27
C PRO A 37 -22.19 -48.84 10.00
N ALA A 38 -23.44 -48.79 9.56
CA ALA A 38 -23.86 -47.99 8.41
C ALA A 38 -23.66 -46.49 8.66
N GLU A 39 -24.08 -46.01 9.83
CA GLU A 39 -23.90 -44.61 10.20
C GLU A 39 -22.43 -44.22 10.44
N GLN A 40 -21.60 -45.16 10.92
CA GLN A 40 -20.16 -44.91 11.07
C GLN A 40 -19.52 -44.61 9.71
N VAL A 41 -19.81 -45.45 8.70
CA VAL A 41 -19.35 -45.25 7.32
C VAL A 41 -19.85 -43.93 6.76
N GLU A 42 -21.13 -43.62 6.97
CA GLU A 42 -21.72 -42.38 6.48
C GLU A 42 -21.06 -41.13 7.09
N ARG A 43 -20.90 -41.10 8.42
CA ARG A 43 -20.30 -39.96 9.13
C ARG A 43 -18.84 -39.76 8.77
N VAL A 44 -18.09 -40.86 8.61
CA VAL A 44 -16.69 -40.80 8.17
C VAL A 44 -16.60 -40.29 6.73
N ASN A 45 -17.43 -40.78 5.82
CA ASN A 45 -17.45 -40.31 4.43
C ASN A 45 -17.86 -38.83 4.32
N ALA A 46 -18.81 -38.38 5.15
CA ALA A 46 -19.22 -36.99 5.21
C ALA A 46 -18.08 -36.08 5.68
N PHE A 47 -17.34 -36.51 6.71
CA PHE A 47 -16.14 -35.81 7.18
C PHE A 47 -15.06 -35.75 6.09
N ASP A 48 -14.83 -36.86 5.40
CA ASP A 48 -13.90 -36.97 4.29
C ASP A 48 -14.22 -36.00 3.14
N MET A 49 -15.50 -35.91 2.79
CA MET A 49 -15.98 -34.99 1.77
C MET A 49 -15.79 -33.54 2.20
N TYR A 50 -16.08 -33.22 3.47
CA TYR A 50 -15.84 -31.90 4.04
C TYR A 50 -14.35 -31.53 4.02
N GLU A 51 -13.47 -32.44 4.44
CA GLU A 51 -12.02 -32.23 4.46
C GLU A 51 -11.49 -31.94 3.04
N ARG A 52 -11.90 -32.75 2.05
CA ARG A 52 -11.54 -32.53 0.64
C ARG A 52 -12.05 -31.19 0.11
N GLY A 53 -13.30 -30.83 0.41
CA GLY A 53 -13.87 -29.55 0.02
C GLY A 53 -13.14 -28.36 0.64
N LEU A 54 -12.72 -28.47 1.91
CA LEU A 54 -11.96 -27.45 2.61
C LEU A 54 -10.55 -27.29 2.02
N ILE A 55 -9.86 -28.40 1.70
CA ILE A 55 -8.55 -28.39 1.06
C ILE A 55 -8.63 -27.72 -0.32
N GLU A 56 -9.61 -28.07 -1.14
CA GLU A 56 -9.80 -27.43 -2.45
C GLU A 56 -10.15 -25.94 -2.33
N HIS A 57 -10.95 -25.55 -1.33
CA HIS A 57 -11.23 -24.14 -1.07
C HIS A 57 -9.98 -23.35 -0.66
N VAL A 58 -9.17 -23.89 0.26
CA VAL A 58 -7.92 -23.27 0.69
C VAL A 58 -6.91 -23.22 -0.46
N ARG A 59 -6.81 -24.27 -1.27
CA ARG A 59 -5.97 -24.31 -2.47
C ARG A 59 -6.41 -23.27 -3.50
N GLY A 60 -7.73 -23.13 -3.71
CA GLY A 60 -8.30 -22.09 -4.56
C GLY A 60 -7.97 -20.69 -4.06
N ASN A 61 -8.01 -20.45 -2.76
CA ASN A 61 -7.63 -19.16 -2.16
C ASN A 61 -6.12 -18.89 -2.23
N LEU A 62 -5.28 -19.94 -2.18
CA LEU A 62 -3.83 -19.83 -2.33
C LEU A 62 -3.38 -19.66 -3.79
N GLN A 63 -4.14 -20.18 -4.75
CA GLN A 63 -3.87 -20.09 -6.20
C GLN A 63 -4.62 -18.96 -6.90
N ALA A 64 -5.62 -18.36 -6.25
CA ALA A 64 -6.14 -17.07 -6.67
C ALA A 64 -4.95 -16.10 -6.71
N PRO A 65 -4.76 -15.32 -7.79
CA PRO A 65 -3.75 -14.29 -7.78
C PRO A 65 -4.11 -13.38 -6.61
N VAL A 66 -3.31 -13.44 -5.56
CA VAL A 66 -3.30 -12.41 -4.51
C VAL A 66 -3.21 -11.14 -5.31
N ALA A 67 -4.28 -10.34 -5.33
CA ALA A 67 -4.21 -9.02 -5.89
C ALA A 67 -3.07 -8.36 -5.14
N GLU A 68 -1.93 -8.21 -5.80
CA GLU A 68 -0.75 -7.61 -5.20
C GLU A 68 -1.25 -6.34 -4.53
N PRO A 69 -1.00 -6.13 -3.23
CA PRO A 69 -1.37 -4.89 -2.61
C PRO A 69 -0.66 -3.83 -3.44
N LYS A 70 -1.45 -3.08 -4.22
CA LYS A 70 -0.97 -2.02 -5.11
C LYS A 70 0.10 -1.29 -4.32
N PRO A 71 1.36 -1.23 -4.80
CA PRO A 71 2.41 -0.62 -4.01
C PRO A 71 1.90 0.78 -3.66
N ALA A 72 1.65 0.97 -2.36
CA ALA A 72 1.22 2.25 -1.84
C ALA A 72 2.44 3.13 -2.07
N GLY A 73 2.43 3.87 -3.18
CA GLY A 73 3.51 4.79 -3.52
C GLY A 73 3.82 5.69 -2.31
N PRO A 74 5.05 6.22 -2.23
CA PRO A 74 5.43 7.10 -1.14
C PRO A 74 4.35 8.17 -0.93
N LYS A 75 3.98 8.41 0.33
CA LYS A 75 2.97 9.41 0.66
C LYS A 75 3.61 10.80 0.57
N PRO A 76 3.03 11.76 -0.18
CA PRO A 76 3.53 13.13 -0.21
C PRO A 76 3.59 13.76 1.18
N LEU A 77 4.71 14.40 1.50
CA LEU A 77 4.91 15.20 2.71
C LEU A 77 4.88 16.68 2.35
N ARG A 78 4.21 17.49 3.18
CA ARG A 78 4.15 18.95 3.02
C ARG A 78 5.19 19.59 3.94
N LEU A 79 6.38 19.85 3.41
CA LEU A 79 7.41 20.61 4.11
C LEU A 79 7.04 22.10 4.15
N LYS A 80 7.39 22.78 5.25
CA LYS A 80 7.24 24.23 5.37
C LYS A 80 8.50 24.90 4.84
N VAL A 81 8.40 25.59 3.73
CA VAL A 81 9.48 26.43 3.18
C VAL A 81 9.32 27.85 3.68
N HIS A 82 10.41 28.48 4.12
CA HIS A 82 10.37 29.90 4.47
C HIS A 82 10.26 30.74 3.20
N PRO A 83 9.33 31.71 3.12
CA PRO A 83 9.21 32.50 1.90
C PRO A 83 10.46 33.32 1.62
N TYR A 84 10.94 33.32 0.38
CA TYR A 84 12.02 34.21 -0.05
C TYR A 84 11.45 35.60 -0.33
N GLU A 85 11.93 36.62 0.37
CA GLU A 85 11.41 37.97 0.27
C GLU A 85 12.24 38.87 -0.67
N GLY A 86 13.46 38.45 -1.02
CA GLY A 86 14.40 39.25 -1.79
C GLY A 86 14.98 40.39 -0.94
N LYS A 87 15.22 40.13 0.35
CA LYS A 87 15.91 41.06 1.25
C LYS A 87 17.42 41.00 1.04
N GLU A 88 18.10 42.09 1.38
CA GLU A 88 19.56 42.10 1.38
C GLU A 88 20.09 41.10 2.41
N GLY A 89 21.02 40.24 2.02
CA GLY A 89 21.53 39.15 2.86
C GLY A 89 20.73 37.84 2.79
N GLU A 90 19.56 37.80 2.14
CA GLU A 90 18.90 36.52 1.84
C GLU A 90 19.61 35.80 0.68
N ASN A 91 19.84 34.49 0.84
CA ASN A 91 20.54 33.68 -0.14
C ASN A 91 19.55 32.91 -1.02
N LEU A 92 19.43 33.33 -2.29
CA LEU A 92 18.54 32.69 -3.26
C LEU A 92 18.92 31.21 -3.51
N ALA A 93 20.20 30.87 -3.58
CA ALA A 93 20.64 29.51 -3.86
C ALA A 93 20.26 28.52 -2.73
N PHE A 94 20.38 28.96 -1.47
CA PHE A 94 19.93 28.18 -0.33
C PHE A 94 18.42 27.96 -0.37
N TRP A 95 17.64 29.01 -0.64
CA TRP A 95 16.20 28.92 -0.74
C TRP A 95 15.73 28.03 -1.90
N VAL A 96 16.36 28.13 -3.08
CA VAL A 96 16.06 27.25 -4.22
C VAL A 96 16.23 25.79 -3.83
N ARG A 97 17.30 25.47 -3.09
CA ARG A 97 17.52 24.10 -2.60
C ARG A 97 16.45 23.63 -1.61
N GLU A 98 15.99 24.50 -0.71
CA GLU A 98 14.87 24.16 0.19
C GLU A 98 13.56 23.91 -0.56
N VAL A 99 13.29 24.70 -1.60
CA VAL A 99 12.13 24.52 -2.47
C VAL A 99 12.20 23.21 -3.25
N GLU A 100 13.36 22.86 -3.81
CA GLU A 100 13.58 21.58 -4.49
C GLU A 100 13.33 20.38 -3.56
N LEU A 101 13.85 20.43 -2.33
CA LEU A 101 13.59 19.40 -1.32
C LEU A 101 12.10 19.28 -0.96
N ALA A 102 11.38 20.40 -0.89
CA ALA A 102 9.94 20.39 -0.67
C ALA A 102 9.16 19.83 -1.87
N MET A 103 9.60 20.09 -3.10
CA MET A 103 9.02 19.49 -4.30
C MET A 103 9.20 17.97 -4.31
N ASP A 104 10.40 17.48 -3.99
CA ASP A 104 10.70 16.05 -3.92
C ASP A 104 9.87 15.37 -2.82
N ALA A 105 9.79 15.95 -1.63
CA ALA A 105 8.99 15.43 -0.53
C ALA A 105 7.49 15.43 -0.85
N ALA A 106 7.00 16.42 -1.60
CA ALA A 106 5.61 16.51 -2.06
C ALA A 106 5.32 15.71 -3.33
N LEU A 107 6.31 15.00 -3.89
CA LEU A 107 6.21 14.25 -5.14
C LEU A 107 5.76 15.11 -6.33
N ILE A 108 6.23 16.35 -6.37
CA ILE A 108 5.96 17.31 -7.45
C ILE A 108 6.94 17.05 -8.60
N SER A 109 6.50 16.25 -9.57
CA SER A 109 7.32 15.81 -10.70
C SER A 109 7.06 16.59 -12.00
N THR A 110 5.86 17.15 -12.18
CA THR A 110 5.52 17.82 -13.44
C THR A 110 6.03 19.25 -13.45
N GLU A 111 6.54 19.66 -14.61
CA GLU A 111 7.07 21.02 -14.80
C GLU A 111 6.02 22.08 -14.44
N ARG A 112 4.77 21.88 -14.86
CA ARG A 112 3.67 22.80 -14.53
C ARG A 112 3.46 22.98 -13.03
N LEU A 113 3.61 21.92 -12.23
CA LEU A 113 3.47 21.99 -10.78
C LEU A 113 4.71 22.61 -10.13
N ARG A 114 5.92 22.32 -10.64
CA ARG A 114 7.17 22.95 -10.16
C ARG A 114 7.14 24.46 -10.36
N VAL A 115 6.75 24.87 -11.56
CA VAL A 115 6.55 26.25 -11.99
C VAL A 115 5.51 26.98 -11.13
N ALA A 116 4.43 26.32 -10.70
CA ALA A 116 3.42 26.94 -9.83
C ALA A 116 3.87 26.98 -8.36
N PHE A 117 4.59 25.96 -7.91
CA PHE A 117 5.00 25.79 -6.53
C PHE A 117 6.11 26.77 -6.12
N ALA A 118 7.13 26.97 -6.95
CA ALA A 118 8.23 27.89 -6.65
C ALA A 118 7.76 29.35 -6.35
N PRO A 119 6.98 30.02 -7.21
CA PRO A 119 6.49 31.37 -6.94
C PRO A 119 5.48 31.43 -5.77
N SER A 120 4.78 30.33 -5.46
CA SER A 120 3.91 30.26 -4.28
C SER A 120 4.67 30.43 -2.95
N ASN A 121 5.96 30.12 -2.96
CA ASN A 121 6.86 30.25 -1.81
C ASN A 121 7.63 31.58 -1.83
N LEU A 122 7.27 32.55 -2.68
CA LEU A 122 7.84 33.89 -2.62
C LEU A 122 7.02 34.79 -1.68
N GLY A 123 7.74 35.71 -1.03
CA GLY A 123 7.19 36.81 -0.27
C GLY A 123 7.76 38.15 -0.73
N GLY A 124 7.33 39.23 -0.07
CA GLY A 124 7.96 40.55 -0.18
C GLY A 124 8.24 41.03 -1.61
N ARG A 125 9.45 41.55 -1.81
CA ARG A 125 9.89 42.15 -3.09
C ARG A 125 10.09 41.11 -4.17
N ALA A 126 10.55 39.92 -3.82
CA ALA A 126 10.74 38.82 -4.76
C ALA A 126 9.41 38.43 -5.42
N LYS A 127 8.32 38.33 -4.63
CA LYS A 127 6.99 38.04 -5.17
C LYS A 127 6.50 39.13 -6.12
N ILE A 128 6.63 40.40 -5.72
CA ILE A 128 6.23 41.55 -6.55
C ILE A 128 7.02 41.53 -7.86
N GLY A 129 8.35 41.42 -7.79
CA GLY A 129 9.23 41.40 -8.96
C GLY A 129 8.90 40.27 -9.93
N ALA A 130 8.67 39.06 -9.42
CA ALA A 130 8.37 37.89 -10.23
C ALA A 130 7.05 38.04 -11.00
N TYR A 131 5.98 38.54 -10.37
CA TYR A 131 4.69 38.76 -11.05
C TYR A 131 4.69 40.00 -11.96
N THR A 132 5.44 41.05 -11.63
CA THR A 132 5.65 42.18 -12.55
C THR A 132 6.37 41.71 -13.81
N ARG A 133 7.38 40.85 -13.68
CA ARG A 133 8.09 40.29 -14.83
C ARG A 133 7.17 39.45 -15.71
N GLU A 134 6.35 38.59 -15.15
CA GLU A 134 5.35 37.79 -15.89
C GLU A 134 4.33 38.69 -16.62
N ALA A 135 3.92 39.82 -16.03
CA ALA A 135 3.03 40.77 -16.70
C ALA A 135 3.68 41.46 -17.89
N THR A 136 4.98 41.78 -17.81
CA THR A 136 5.74 42.46 -18.88
C THR A 136 6.32 41.50 -19.93
N SER A 137 6.49 40.23 -19.57
CA SER A 137 7.04 39.16 -20.40
C SER A 137 6.28 37.87 -20.10
N PRO A 138 5.09 37.70 -20.69
CA PRO A 138 4.28 36.50 -20.49
C PRO A 138 5.06 35.23 -20.82
N GLY A 139 5.00 34.23 -19.95
CA GLY A 139 5.72 32.97 -20.11
C GLY A 139 7.14 32.96 -19.53
N CYS A 140 7.52 33.94 -18.71
CA CYS A 140 8.78 33.88 -17.97
C CYS A 140 8.80 32.73 -16.94
N PHE A 141 7.63 32.15 -16.64
CA PHE A 141 7.47 30.92 -15.87
C PHE A 141 7.35 29.62 -16.69
N THR A 142 7.65 29.59 -17.99
CA THR A 142 7.43 28.37 -18.82
C THR A 142 8.39 27.21 -18.55
N SER A 143 9.51 27.46 -17.88
CA SER A 143 10.50 26.43 -17.49
C SER A 143 11.17 26.78 -16.16
N GLY A 144 11.66 25.78 -15.43
CA GLY A 144 12.25 25.94 -14.09
C GLY A 144 13.45 26.90 -14.08
N LEU A 145 14.30 26.84 -15.11
CA LEU A 145 15.44 27.76 -15.24
C LEU A 145 14.97 29.21 -15.48
N SER A 146 13.94 29.41 -16.31
CA SER A 146 13.33 30.72 -16.55
C SER A 146 12.60 31.25 -15.31
N CYS A 147 11.99 30.36 -14.52
CA CYS A 147 11.35 30.70 -13.26
C CYS A 147 12.35 31.25 -12.24
N VAL A 148 13.47 30.54 -12.02
CA VAL A 148 14.48 30.95 -11.02
C VAL A 148 15.09 32.31 -11.38
N ASN A 149 15.36 32.55 -12.66
CA ASN A 149 15.84 33.85 -13.14
C ASN A 149 14.81 34.99 -12.97
N SER A 150 13.54 34.68 -12.74
CA SER A 150 12.49 35.67 -12.46
C SER A 150 12.44 36.09 -10.99
N PHE A 151 13.18 35.41 -10.11
CA PHE A 151 13.21 35.70 -8.67
C PHE A 151 14.30 36.70 -8.28
N GLU A 152 15.25 36.98 -9.18
CA GLU A 152 16.21 38.06 -8.99
C GLU A 152 15.54 39.43 -9.15
N PRO A 153 15.74 40.37 -8.21
CA PRO A 153 15.18 41.70 -8.33
C PRO A 153 15.82 42.47 -9.49
N LEU A 154 14.99 43.20 -10.24
CA LEU A 154 15.40 44.01 -11.41
C LEU A 154 16.47 45.09 -11.10
N SER A 155 16.67 45.42 -9.82
CA SER A 155 17.66 46.41 -9.36
C SER A 155 19.09 45.86 -9.26
N SER A 156 19.31 44.57 -9.52
CA SER A 156 20.62 43.91 -9.42
C SER A 156 21.33 43.69 -10.76
N ARG A 157 20.84 44.31 -11.85
CA ARG A 157 21.47 44.31 -13.18
C ARG A 157 21.90 45.70 -13.59
#